data_AF-A0A2D9C9L4-F1
#
_entry.id   AF-A0A2D9C9L4-F1
#
_cell.length_a   1.000
_cell.length_b   1.000
_cell.length_c   1.000
_cell.angle_alpha   90.00
_cell.angle_beta   90.00
_cell.angle_gamma   90.00
#
_symmetry.space_group_name_H-M   'P 1'
#
loop_
_entity.id
_entity.type
_entity.pdbx_description
1 polymer ?
#
loop_
_entity_poly.entity_id
_entity_poly.type
_entity_poly.pdbx_seq_one_letter_code
_entity_poly.pdbx_strand_id
1 'polypeptide(L)'
;MTTRSDVTLEATDLIDGDRNQEYGDPFEMHKRAADIYNAYAGSSITAHDMAMILLSVKMARLAHMPLHRDSYVDICGYAGIGYEIADRMDKGLVNSLPEIRAEK
;
A
#
# COMPACT_ATOMS: atom_id res chain seq x y z
N MET A 1 17.35 10.73 -19.90
CA MET A 1 15.94 10.42 -20.22
C MET A 1 15.57 9.20 -19.39
N THR A 2 14.60 9.30 -18.49
CA THR A 2 14.09 8.16 -17.73
C THR A 2 13.28 7.27 -18.66
N THR A 3 13.45 5.95 -18.57
CA THR A 3 12.64 4.97 -19.30
C THR A 3 11.38 4.63 -18.50
N ARG A 4 10.35 4.11 -19.17
CA ARG A 4 9.14 3.61 -18.49
C ARG A 4 9.45 2.53 -17.45
N SER A 5 10.47 1.72 -17.68
CA SER A 5 10.86 0.61 -16.81
C SER A 5 11.54 1.09 -15.53
N ASP A 6 12.24 2.23 -15.56
CA ASP A 6 12.96 2.75 -14.38
C ASP A 6 12.00 3.01 -13.21
N VAL A 7 10.78 3.49 -13.49
CA VAL A 7 9.76 3.75 -12.47
C VAL A 7 9.21 2.46 -11.88
N THR A 8 8.90 1.47 -12.73
CA THR A 8 8.30 0.21 -12.27
C THR A 8 9.31 -0.66 -11.53
N LEU A 9 10.58 -0.67 -11.97
CA LEU A 9 11.64 -1.43 -11.31
C LEU A 9 11.94 -0.86 -9.92
N GLU A 10 12.02 0.46 -9.77
CA GLU A 10 12.17 1.07 -8.45
C GLU A 10 10.98 0.77 -7.54
N ALA A 11 9.76 0.77 -8.08
CA ALA A 11 8.58 0.38 -7.31
C ALA A 11 8.68 -1.08 -6.84
N THR A 12 9.13 -2.00 -7.71
CA THR A 12 9.42 -3.40 -7.34
C THR A 12 10.43 -3.47 -6.21
N ASP A 13 11.57 -2.79 -6.33
CA ASP A 13 12.61 -2.79 -5.29
C ASP A 13 12.07 -2.27 -3.95
N LEU A 14 11.18 -1.27 -3.97
CA LEU A 14 10.60 -0.69 -2.76
C LEU A 14 9.55 -1.59 -2.09
N ILE A 15 8.76 -2.34 -2.84
CA ILE A 15 7.71 -3.21 -2.27
C ILE A 15 8.24 -4.62 -1.92
N ASP A 16 9.28 -5.10 -2.60
CA ASP A 16 9.90 -6.40 -2.35
C ASP A 16 11.11 -6.30 -1.40
N GLY A 17 11.68 -5.11 -1.24
CA GLY A 17 12.90 -4.87 -0.45
C GLY A 17 12.67 -4.64 1.06
N ASP A 18 13.57 -3.86 1.67
CA ASP A 18 13.67 -3.69 3.13
C ASP A 18 12.40 -3.13 3.80
N ARG A 19 11.48 -2.52 3.04
CA ARG A 19 10.22 -1.98 3.57
C ARG A 19 9.31 -3.05 4.16
N ASN A 20 9.27 -4.26 3.62
CA ASN A 20 8.51 -5.35 4.24
C ASN A 20 9.12 -5.75 5.60
N GLN A 21 10.43 -5.57 5.79
CA GLN A 21 11.09 -5.81 7.07
C GLN A 21 10.80 -4.69 8.08
N GLU A 22 10.72 -3.44 7.62
CA GLU A 22 10.47 -2.28 8.49
C GLU A 22 9.00 -2.11 8.88
N TYR A 23 8.07 -2.25 7.93
CA TYR A 23 6.64 -1.96 8.12
C TYR A 23 5.79 -3.22 8.36
N GLY A 24 6.34 -4.40 8.11
CA GLY A 24 5.63 -5.67 8.22
C GLY A 24 4.70 -5.93 7.03
N ASP A 25 3.78 -6.89 7.23
CA ASP A 25 2.88 -7.37 6.17
C ASP A 25 2.01 -6.23 5.57
N PRO A 26 2.00 -6.05 4.24
CA PRO A 26 1.25 -4.98 3.59
C PRO A 26 -0.26 -5.02 3.86
N PHE A 27 -0.88 -6.21 3.92
CA PHE A 27 -2.30 -6.33 4.24
C PHE A 27 -2.59 -5.83 5.66
N GLU A 28 -1.81 -6.26 6.65
CA GLU A 28 -1.95 -5.80 8.04
C GLU A 28 -1.78 -4.29 8.18
N MET A 29 -0.80 -3.71 7.48
CA MET A 29 -0.60 -2.25 7.46
C MET A 29 -1.81 -1.51 6.91
N HIS A 30 -2.33 -1.93 5.75
CA HIS A 30 -3.48 -1.28 5.13
C HIS A 30 -4.76 -1.52 5.92
N LYS A 31 -4.91 -2.69 6.55
CA LYS A 31 -6.02 -2.99 7.46
C LYS A 31 -6.00 -2.06 8.67
N ARG A 32 -4.85 -1.88 9.33
CA ARG A 32 -4.73 -0.96 10.48
C ARG A 32 -5.08 0.47 10.08
N ALA A 33 -4.59 0.94 8.94
CA ALA A 33 -4.93 2.26 8.43
C ALA A 33 -6.44 2.39 8.14
N ALA A 34 -7.05 1.37 7.53
CA ALA A 34 -8.50 1.32 7.29
C ALA A 34 -9.30 1.34 8.61
N ASP A 35 -8.88 0.57 9.61
CA ASP A 35 -9.53 0.50 10.93
C ASP A 35 -9.48 1.87 11.65
N ILE A 36 -8.33 2.56 11.60
CA ILE A 36 -8.19 3.93 12.13
C ILE A 36 -9.13 4.90 11.40
N TYR A 37 -9.14 4.86 10.07
CA TYR A 37 -10.00 5.72 9.27
C TYR A 37 -11.48 5.47 9.56
N ASN A 38 -11.88 4.20 9.66
CA ASN A 38 -13.25 3.79 9.98
C ASN A 38 -13.68 4.30 11.35
N ALA A 39 -12.82 4.18 12.36
CA ALA A 39 -13.10 4.69 13.70
C ALA A 39 -13.26 6.22 13.73
N TYR A 40 -12.46 6.94 12.95
CA TYR A 40 -12.49 8.40 12.87
C TYR A 40 -13.69 8.92 12.07
N ALA A 41 -13.96 8.33 10.90
CA ALA A 41 -14.91 8.84 9.92
C ALA A 41 -16.30 8.19 10.01
N GLY A 42 -16.47 7.15 10.83
CA GLY A 42 -17.71 6.37 10.89
C GLY A 42 -17.98 5.58 9.60
N SER A 43 -16.92 5.13 8.92
CA SER A 43 -16.99 4.38 7.68
C SER A 43 -16.73 2.88 7.89
N SER A 44 -16.85 2.10 6.80
CA SER A 44 -16.57 0.66 6.79
C SER A 44 -15.79 0.26 5.53
N ILE A 45 -14.62 0.86 5.35
CA ILE A 45 -13.73 0.56 4.22
C ILE A 45 -12.80 -0.61 4.56
N THR A 46 -12.38 -1.34 3.53
CA THR A 46 -11.47 -2.49 3.63
C THR A 46 -9.99 -2.07 3.50
N ALA A 47 -9.07 -3.02 3.72
CA ALA A 47 -7.65 -2.81 3.44
C ALA A 47 -7.39 -2.47 1.95
N HIS A 48 -8.12 -3.12 1.04
CA HIS A 48 -8.04 -2.82 -0.40
C HIS A 48 -8.48 -1.37 -0.69
N ASP A 49 -9.61 -0.95 -0.11
CA ASP A 49 -10.10 0.42 -0.27
C ASP A 49 -9.07 1.44 0.22
N MET A 50 -8.37 1.15 1.32
CA MET A 50 -7.28 2.00 1.80
C MET A 50 -6.12 2.09 0.80
N ALA A 51 -5.74 0.99 0.12
CA ALA A 51 -4.74 1.05 -0.94
C ALA A 51 -5.19 1.95 -2.10
N MET A 52 -6.47 1.88 -2.49
CA MET A 52 -7.05 2.76 -3.52
C MET A 52 -7.07 4.23 -3.09
N ILE A 53 -7.35 4.50 -1.82
CA ILE A 53 -7.30 5.86 -1.26
C ILE A 53 -5.86 6.40 -1.33
N LEU A 54 -4.85 5.64 -0.92
CA LEU A 54 -3.45 6.07 -1.00
C LEU A 54 -2.99 6.34 -2.44
N LEU A 55 -3.45 5.52 -3.40
CA LEU A 55 -3.22 5.76 -4.82
C LEU A 55 -3.85 7.08 -5.28
N SER A 56 -5.08 7.38 -4.85
CA SER A 56 -5.77 8.63 -5.18
C SER A 56 -5.02 9.88 -4.71
N VAL A 57 -4.34 9.82 -3.56
CA VAL A 57 -3.51 10.92 -3.04
C VAL A 57 -2.35 11.22 -3.99
N LYS A 58 -1.75 10.20 -4.60
CA LYS A 58 -0.67 10.37 -5.59
C LYS A 58 -1.20 10.93 -6.91
N MET A 59 -2.37 10.48 -7.36
CA MET A 59 -3.04 11.07 -8.52
C MET A 59 -3.36 12.55 -8.30
N ALA A 60 -3.85 12.92 -7.11
CA ALA A 60 -4.11 14.32 -6.76
C ALA A 60 -2.84 15.19 -6.81
N ARG A 61 -1.68 14.63 -6.42
CA ARG A 61 -0.39 15.31 -6.57
C ARG A 61 -0.02 15.52 -8.03
N LEU A 62 -0.14 14.47 -8.85
CA LEU A 62 0.20 14.53 -10.27
C LEU A 62 -0.72 15.46 -11.07
N ALA A 63 -1.96 15.66 -10.62
CA ALA A 63 -2.88 16.61 -11.24
C ALA A 63 -2.34 18.06 -11.29
N HIS A 64 -1.44 18.43 -10.37
CA HIS A 64 -0.80 19.75 -10.33
C HIS A 64 0.74 19.71 -10.43
N MET A 65 1.38 18.56 -10.21
CA MET A 65 2.82 18.36 -10.35
C MET A 65 3.12 17.14 -11.25
N PRO A 66 2.93 17.24 -12.58
CA PRO A 66 3.06 16.10 -13.49
C PRO A 66 4.48 15.54 -13.62
N LEU A 67 5.50 16.24 -13.13
CA LEU A 67 6.90 15.78 -13.15
C LEU A 67 7.36 15.17 -11.81
N HIS A 68 6.46 14.99 -10.84
CA HIS A 68 6.80 14.42 -9.53
C HIS A 68 6.98 12.89 -9.62
N ARG A 69 8.20 12.46 -9.97
CA ARG A 69 8.57 11.06 -10.24
C ARG A 69 8.14 10.08 -9.15
N ASP A 70 8.39 10.39 -7.87
CA ASP A 70 8.08 9.48 -6.77
C ASP A 70 6.59 9.14 -6.68
N SER A 71 5.71 10.03 -7.18
CA SER A 71 4.26 9.73 -7.20
C SER A 71 3.91 8.67 -8.23
N TYR A 72 4.66 8.57 -9.33
CA TYR A 72 4.50 7.46 -10.27
C TYR A 72 5.03 6.15 -9.68
N VAL A 73 6.18 6.20 -8.97
CA VAL A 73 6.75 5.04 -8.27
C VAL A 73 5.78 4.53 -7.21
N ASP A 74 5.25 5.43 -6.38
CA ASP A 74 4.24 5.13 -5.36
C ASP A 74 2.99 4.49 -5.98
N ILE A 75 2.48 5.02 -7.11
CA ILE A 75 1.30 4.45 -7.79
C ILE A 75 1.57 3.01 -8.22
N CYS A 76 2.74 2.72 -8.81
CA CYS A 76 3.12 1.37 -9.19
C CYS A 76 3.19 0.44 -7.96
N GLY A 77 3.80 0.90 -6.86
CA GLY A 77 3.89 0.13 -5.62
C GLY A 77 2.53 -0.15 -4.99
N TYR A 78 1.69 0.88 -4.81
CA TYR A 78 0.34 0.73 -4.26
C TYR A 78 -0.59 -0.09 -5.15
N ALA A 79 -0.41 -0.06 -6.47
CA ALA A 79 -1.17 -0.92 -7.37
C ALA A 79 -0.81 -2.40 -7.17
N GLY A 80 0.48 -2.73 -7.04
CA GLY A 80 0.94 -4.09 -6.75
C GLY A 80 0.42 -4.59 -5.41
N ILE A 81 0.61 -3.81 -4.34
CA ILE A 81 0.12 -4.11 -3.00
C ILE A 81 -1.41 -4.24 -2.98
N GLY A 82 -2.13 -3.33 -3.66
CA GLY A 82 -3.58 -3.37 -3.75
C GLY A 82 -4.08 -4.66 -4.39
N TYR A 83 -3.43 -5.13 -5.46
CA TYR A 83 -3.78 -6.41 -6.07
C TYR A 83 -3.49 -7.61 -5.16
N GLU A 84 -2.33 -7.63 -4.49
CA GLU A 84 -2.00 -8.68 -3.52
C GLU A 84 -3.05 -8.77 -2.41
N ILE A 85 -3.46 -7.63 -1.85
CA ILE A 85 -4.52 -7.54 -0.84
C ILE A 85 -5.84 -8.09 -1.39
N ALA A 86 -6.24 -7.69 -2.60
CA ALA A 86 -7.47 -8.16 -3.22
C ALA A 86 -7.46 -9.68 -3.44
N ASP A 87 -6.36 -10.22 -3.96
CA ASP A 87 -6.17 -11.67 -4.18
C ASP A 87 -6.21 -12.46 -2.87
N ARG A 88 -5.59 -11.94 -1.80
CA ARG A 88 -5.66 -12.54 -0.46
C ARG A 88 -7.08 -12.52 0.10
N MET A 89 -7.81 -11.42 -0.06
CA MET A 89 -9.20 -11.31 0.39
C MET A 89 -10.12 -12.28 -0.35
N ASP A 90 -9.97 -12.42 -1.66
CA ASP A 90 -10.72 -13.37 -2.49
C ASP A 90 -10.47 -14.83 -2.04
N LYS A 91 -9.21 -15.16 -1.72
CA LYS A 91 -8.80 -16.49 -1.24
C LYS A 91 -9.05 -16.72 0.27
N GLY A 92 -9.53 -15.73 1.01
CA GLY A 92 -9.70 -15.81 2.47
C GLY A 92 -8.39 -15.86 3.28
N LEU A 93 -7.27 -15.45 2.67
CA LEU A 93 -5.92 -15.43 3.26
C LEU A 93 -5.63 -14.11 3.99
N VAL A 94 -6.56 -13.70 4.84
CA VAL A 94 -6.55 -12.40 5.56
C VAL A 94 -5.95 -12.50 6.97
N ASN A 95 -5.35 -13.63 7.33
CA ASN A 95 -4.78 -13.88 8.65
C ASN A 95 -3.27 -14.01 8.57
N SER A 96 -2.52 -13.02 9.08
CA SER A 96 -1.12 -13.25 9.46
C SER A 96 -0.59 -12.19 10.44
N LEU A 97 -0.76 -12.42 11.76
CA LEU A 97 0.32 -12.85 12.67
C LEU A 97 -0.27 -13.25 14.05
N PRO A 98 0.35 -14.23 14.76
CA PRO A 98 0.17 -14.41 16.20
C PRO A 98 0.59 -13.14 16.94
N GLU A 99 -0.08 -12.86 18.06
CA GLU A 99 0.23 -11.75 18.98
C GLU A 99 1.73 -11.48 19.08
N ILE A 100 2.15 -10.26 18.75
CA ILE A 100 3.50 -9.80 19.06
C ILE A 100 3.64 -9.90 20.58
N ARG A 101 4.35 -10.93 21.06
CA ARG A 101 4.95 -10.91 22.38
C ARG A 101 5.92 -9.74 22.37
N ALA A 102 5.52 -8.64 23.00
CA ALA A 102 6.45 -7.63 23.46
C ALA A 102 7.41 -8.31 24.44
N GLU A 103 8.57 -8.74 23.95
CA GLU A 103 9.69 -9.03 24.82
C GLU A 103 10.23 -7.70 25.36
N LYS A 104 10.46 -7.71 26.67
CA LYS A 104 10.82 -6.58 27.53
C LYS A 104 12.18 -6.00 27.21
#